data_AF-A0A1I5K074-F1
#
_entry.id   AF-A0A1I5K074-F1
#
_cell.length_a   1.000
_cell.length_b   1.000
_cell.length_c   1.000
_cell.angle_alpha   90.00
_cell.angle_beta   90.00
_cell.angle_gamma   90.00
#
_symmetry.space_group_name_H-M   'P 1'
#
loop_
_entity.id
_entity.type
_entity.pdbx_description
1 polymer ?
#
loop_
_entity_poly.entity_id
_entity_poly.type
_entity_poly.pdbx_seq_one_letter_code
_entity_poly.pdbx_strand_id
1 'polypeptide(L)'
;MRRRSVLRAGACTAAAAVAGNAFVGRPAMAWFRGLATPRWQLPLPAFLGVGALYYGVVGYVLARSIDRRDARSTAWSLAVLVGNEAWNGVFFGRRSTRAGFVGLCGFLVPLLALRRSVADDVPARRALAPYTAYVLLYDLPWTHRLWRLNPAPVRRRTASTGD
;
A
#
# COMPACT_ATOMS: atom_id res chain seq x y z
N MET A 1 2.21 15.65 -21.39
CA MET A 1 2.38 16.10 -20.00
C MET A 1 3.55 17.06 -19.91
N ARG A 2 3.54 18.04 -19.01
CA ARG A 2 4.65 18.98 -18.83
C ARG A 2 5.79 18.29 -18.08
N ARG A 3 7.03 18.54 -18.53
CA ARG A 3 8.27 17.96 -17.96
C ARG A 3 8.40 18.23 -16.45
N ARG A 4 7.97 19.40 -15.98
CA ARG A 4 7.99 19.79 -14.55
C ARG A 4 7.04 18.94 -13.69
N SER A 5 5.87 18.58 -14.21
CA SER A 5 4.88 17.77 -13.51
C SER A 5 5.35 16.33 -13.36
N VAL A 6 5.97 15.78 -14.41
CA VAL A 6 6.60 14.44 -14.38
C VAL A 6 7.78 14.41 -13.41
N LEU A 7 8.64 15.43 -13.41
CA LEU A 7 9.76 15.51 -12.47
C LEU A 7 9.30 15.61 -11.01
N ARG A 8 8.28 16.44 -10.71
CA ARG A 8 7.72 16.56 -9.36
C ARG A 8 7.06 15.27 -8.90
N ALA A 9 6.23 14.65 -9.74
CA ALA A 9 5.58 13.40 -9.41
C ALA A 9 6.61 12.28 -9.22
N GLY A 10 7.60 12.19 -10.11
CA GLY A 10 8.72 11.25 -10.03
C GLY A 10 9.55 11.44 -8.75
N ALA A 11 9.84 12.69 -8.37
CA ALA A 11 10.55 12.99 -7.12
C ALA A 11 9.73 12.59 -5.88
N CYS A 12 8.42 12.86 -5.86
CA CYS A 12 7.53 12.44 -4.76
C CYS A 12 7.48 10.92 -4.65
N THR A 13 7.32 10.21 -5.77
CA THR A 13 7.28 8.74 -5.76
C THR A 13 8.62 8.12 -5.38
N ALA A 14 9.73 8.71 -5.83
CA ALA A 14 11.07 8.24 -5.48
C ALA A 14 11.37 8.48 -3.99
N ALA A 15 11.02 9.65 -3.46
CA ALA A 15 11.17 9.95 -2.04
C ALA A 15 10.32 9.02 -1.17
N ALA A 16 9.08 8.76 -1.58
CA ALA A 16 8.20 7.79 -0.93
C ALA A 16 8.80 6.38 -0.94
N ALA A 17 9.24 5.90 -2.11
CA ALA A 17 9.90 4.59 -2.23
C ALA A 17 11.15 4.45 -1.35
N VAL A 18 11.99 5.49 -1.29
CA VAL A 18 13.19 5.50 -0.44
C VAL A 18 12.79 5.51 1.05
N ALA A 19 11.85 6.35 1.45
CA ALA A 19 11.37 6.42 2.82
C ALA A 19 10.75 5.09 3.28
N GLY A 20 9.85 4.52 2.49
CA GLY A 20 9.20 3.24 2.75
C GLY A 20 10.20 2.10 2.90
N ASN A 21 11.18 2.02 2.00
CA ASN A 21 12.20 0.98 2.04
C ASN A 21 13.19 1.17 3.22
N ALA A 22 13.43 2.41 3.66
CA ALA A 22 14.22 2.69 4.85
C ALA A 22 13.55 2.18 6.14
N PHE A 23 12.22 2.12 6.19
CA PHE A 23 11.49 1.52 7.32
C PHE A 23 11.54 -0.01 7.33
N VAL A 24 11.87 -0.66 6.20
CA VAL A 24 12.03 -2.11 6.11
C VAL A 24 13.44 -2.53 6.52
N GLY A 25 13.74 -2.38 7.82
CA GLY A 25 15.02 -2.81 8.38
C GLY A 25 15.18 -4.33 8.44
N ARG A 26 16.44 -4.80 8.57
CA ARG A 26 16.79 -6.22 8.80
C ARG A 26 15.92 -6.91 9.89
N PRO A 27 15.59 -6.27 11.04
CA PRO A 27 14.74 -6.89 12.06
C PRO A 27 13.29 -7.11 11.62
N ALA A 28 12.76 -6.18 10.82
CA ALA A 28 11.40 -6.28 10.29
C ALA A 28 11.30 -7.41 9.26
N MET A 29 12.34 -7.57 8.45
CA MET A 29 12.46 -8.66 7.47
C MET A 29 12.67 -10.02 8.13
N ALA A 30 13.34 -10.09 9.28
CA ALA A 30 13.48 -11.31 10.08
C ALA A 30 12.13 -11.72 10.69
N TRP A 31 11.37 -10.76 11.24
CA TRP A 31 10.00 -11.01 11.70
C TRP A 31 9.09 -11.49 10.56
N PHE A 32 9.13 -10.83 9.40
CA PHE A 32 8.31 -11.20 8.24
C PHE A 32 8.62 -12.61 7.73
N ARG A 33 9.90 -13.01 7.70
CA ARG A 33 10.32 -14.37 7.35
C ARG A 33 9.88 -15.43 8.37
N GLY A 34 9.65 -15.05 9.62
CA GLY A 34 9.16 -15.94 10.66
C GLY A 34 7.64 -16.14 10.68
N LEU A 35 6.88 -15.39 9.87
CA LEU A 35 5.43 -15.54 9.80
C LEU A 35 5.02 -16.78 9.00
N ALA A 36 3.90 -17.38 9.38
CA ALA A 36 3.26 -18.40 8.57
C ALA A 36 2.68 -17.73 7.31
N THR A 37 3.34 -17.93 6.18
CA THR A 37 2.92 -17.34 4.92
C THR A 37 2.12 -18.34 4.09
N PRO A 38 1.17 -17.87 3.28
CA PRO A 38 0.38 -18.77 2.46
C PRO A 38 1.18 -19.21 1.23
N ARG A 39 0.96 -20.44 0.75
CA ARG A 39 1.75 -21.12 -0.31
C ARG A 39 1.82 -20.37 -1.65
N TRP A 40 0.80 -19.55 -1.93
CA TRP A 40 0.68 -18.67 -3.10
C TRP A 40 1.29 -17.26 -2.91
N GLN A 41 2.09 -17.03 -1.86
CA GLN A 41 2.73 -15.73 -1.65
C GLN A 41 3.72 -15.43 -2.78
N LEU A 42 3.58 -14.26 -3.39
CA LEU A 42 4.52 -13.72 -4.36
C LEU A 42 5.94 -13.62 -3.76
N PRO A 43 6.97 -14.00 -4.51
CA PRO A 43 8.34 -13.85 -4.06
C PRO A 43 8.69 -12.35 -3.92
N LEU A 44 9.63 -12.03 -3.02
CA LEU A 44 10.05 -10.64 -2.74
C LEU A 44 10.34 -9.78 -4.00
N PRO A 45 11.04 -10.29 -5.03
CA PRO A 45 11.27 -9.53 -6.27
C PRO A 45 9.97 -9.17 -7.00
N ALA A 46 8.96 -10.04 -6.97
CA ALA A 46 7.68 -9.75 -7.59
C ALA A 46 6.93 -8.66 -6.81
N PHE A 47 6.99 -8.67 -5.48
CA PHE A 47 6.48 -7.56 -4.65
C PHE A 47 7.18 -6.23 -4.97
N LEU A 48 8.51 -6.24 -5.14
CA LEU A 48 9.27 -5.06 -5.54
C LEU A 48 8.86 -4.56 -6.93
N GLY A 49 8.64 -5.48 -7.88
CA GLY A 49 8.15 -5.14 -9.22
C GLY A 49 6.76 -4.49 -9.19
N VAL A 50 5.84 -5.01 -8.38
CA VAL A 50 4.51 -4.42 -8.20
C VAL A 50 4.61 -3.05 -7.52
N GLY A 51 5.48 -2.88 -6.53
CA GLY A 51 5.75 -1.59 -5.91
C GLY A 51 6.28 -0.55 -6.92
N ALA A 52 7.25 -0.93 -7.75
CA ALA A 52 7.76 -0.06 -8.81
C ALA A 52 6.67 0.32 -9.82
N LEU A 53 5.84 -0.64 -10.23
CA LEU A 53 4.71 -0.38 -11.12
C LEU A 53 3.69 0.56 -10.48
N TYR A 54 3.39 0.37 -9.20
CA TYR A 54 2.52 1.25 -8.41
C TYR A 54 3.03 2.70 -8.41
N TYR A 55 4.29 2.93 -8.07
CA TYR A 55 4.87 4.27 -8.07
C TYR A 55 4.86 4.89 -9.48
N GLY A 56 5.08 4.09 -10.53
CA GLY A 56 4.94 4.53 -11.91
C GLY A 56 3.52 4.97 -12.26
N VAL A 57 2.51 4.17 -11.90
CA VAL A 57 1.09 4.47 -12.15
C VAL A 57 0.62 5.70 -11.37
N VAL A 58 0.89 5.76 -10.06
CA VAL A 58 0.47 6.89 -9.23
C VAL A 58 1.22 8.16 -9.62
N GLY A 59 2.52 8.06 -9.93
CA GLY A 59 3.30 9.18 -10.46
C GLY A 59 2.74 9.70 -11.79
N TYR A 60 2.34 8.81 -12.69
CA TYR A 60 1.70 9.19 -13.96
C TYR A 60 0.37 9.92 -13.73
N VAL A 61 -0.49 9.40 -12.85
CA VAL A 61 -1.79 10.00 -12.53
C VAL A 61 -1.62 11.35 -11.83
N LEU A 62 -0.66 11.46 -10.91
CA LEU A 62 -0.31 12.71 -10.23
C LEU A 62 0.17 13.77 -11.22
N ALA A 63 1.13 13.43 -12.09
CA ALA A 63 1.64 14.34 -13.11
C ALA A 63 0.53 14.86 -14.03
N ARG A 64 -0.38 13.96 -14.43
CA ARG A 64 -1.54 14.29 -15.27
C ARG A 64 -2.56 15.16 -14.55
N SER A 65 -2.83 14.89 -13.28
CA SER A 65 -3.73 15.69 -12.44
C SER A 65 -3.19 17.12 -12.25
N ILE A 66 -1.89 17.27 -12.02
CA ILE A 66 -1.20 18.56 -11.94
C ILE A 66 -1.32 19.32 -13.26
N ASP A 67 -1.09 18.66 -14.39
CA ASP A 67 -1.20 19.28 -15.72
C ASP A 67 -2.61 19.75 -16.04
N ARG A 68 -3.62 18.99 -15.62
CA ARG A 68 -5.04 19.33 -15.77
C ARG A 68 -5.52 20.37 -14.74
N ARG A 69 -4.65 20.78 -13.80
CA ARG A 69 -4.98 21.63 -12.65
C ARG A 69 -6.14 21.08 -11.81
N ASP A 70 -6.26 19.76 -11.76
CA ASP A 70 -7.25 19.07 -10.94
C ASP A 70 -6.69 18.92 -9.52
N ALA A 71 -7.05 19.88 -8.66
CA ALA A 71 -6.64 19.88 -7.26
C ALA A 71 -7.16 18.66 -6.50
N ARG A 72 -8.35 18.15 -6.83
CA ARG A 72 -8.96 17.00 -6.16
C ARG A 72 -8.20 15.72 -6.46
N SER A 73 -7.93 15.43 -7.73
CA SER A 73 -7.16 14.23 -8.12
C SER A 73 -5.70 14.31 -7.67
N THR A 74 -5.13 15.51 -7.64
CA THR A 74 -3.79 15.74 -7.09
C THR A 74 -3.76 15.43 -5.58
N ALA A 75 -4.70 15.94 -4.80
CA ALA A 75 -4.79 15.68 -3.37
C ALA A 75 -4.98 14.20 -3.07
N TRP A 76 -5.87 13.51 -3.79
CA TRP A 76 -6.07 12.07 -3.62
C TRP A 76 -4.85 11.24 -4.04
N SER A 77 -4.13 11.64 -5.09
CA SER A 77 -2.89 10.97 -5.50
C SER A 77 -1.81 11.08 -4.42
N LEU A 78 -1.68 12.25 -3.80
CA LEU A 78 -0.79 12.44 -2.66
C LEU A 78 -1.26 11.65 -1.43
N ALA A 79 -2.56 11.61 -1.16
CA ALA A 79 -3.13 10.82 -0.07
C ALA A 79 -2.87 9.32 -0.25
N VAL A 80 -2.91 8.81 -1.49
CA VAL A 80 -2.55 7.43 -1.83
C VAL A 80 -1.06 7.18 -1.54
N LEU A 81 -0.16 8.08 -1.96
CA LEU A 81 1.27 7.96 -1.65
C LEU A 81 1.52 7.93 -0.13
N VAL A 82 0.98 8.92 0.59
CA VAL A 82 1.14 8.99 2.06
C VAL A 82 0.52 7.79 2.75
N GLY A 83 -0.66 7.34 2.29
CA GLY A 83 -1.33 6.17 2.83
C GLY A 83 -0.52 4.88 2.64
N ASN A 84 0.16 4.73 1.51
CA ASN A 84 1.05 3.59 1.26
C ASN A 84 2.24 3.60 2.22
N GLU A 85 2.88 4.74 2.43
CA GLU A 85 4.00 4.86 3.37
C GLU A 85 3.56 4.65 4.83
N ALA A 86 2.41 5.21 5.21
CA ALA A 86 1.82 5.00 6.52
C ALA A 86 1.50 3.52 6.74
N TRP A 87 1.01 2.81 5.71
CA TRP A 87 0.77 1.38 5.77
C TRP A 87 2.06 0.59 5.99
N ASN A 88 3.11 0.85 5.21
CA ASN A 88 4.42 0.23 5.38
C ASN A 88 4.95 0.45 6.81
N GLY A 89 4.93 1.70 7.29
CA GLY A 89 5.37 2.05 8.64
C GLY A 89 4.57 1.36 9.74
N VAL A 90 3.24 1.28 9.61
CA VAL A 90 2.38 0.60 10.60
C VAL A 90 2.59 -0.92 10.56
N PHE A 91 2.70 -1.53 9.38
CA PHE A 91 2.86 -2.97 9.23
C PHE A 91 4.19 -3.45 9.81
N PHE A 92 5.30 -2.83 9.38
CA PHE A 92 6.64 -3.21 9.84
C PHE A 92 6.94 -2.70 11.24
N GLY A 93 6.45 -1.51 11.60
CA GLY A 93 6.66 -0.90 12.92
C GLY A 93 5.90 -1.62 14.04
N ARG A 94 4.62 -1.96 13.82
CA ARG A 94 3.84 -2.71 14.82
C ARG A 94 4.05 -4.22 14.78
N ARG A 95 4.79 -4.75 13.80
CA ARG A 95 5.04 -6.19 13.60
C ARG A 95 3.78 -7.02 13.80
N SER A 96 2.68 -6.57 13.20
CA SER A 96 1.35 -7.15 13.40
C SER A 96 0.63 -7.32 12.08
N THR A 97 0.27 -8.57 11.77
CA THR A 97 -0.53 -8.93 10.59
C THR A 97 -1.91 -8.29 10.60
N ARG A 98 -2.52 -8.14 11.80
CA ARG A 98 -3.79 -7.43 11.98
C ARG A 98 -3.67 -5.94 11.63
N ALA A 99 -2.58 -5.29 12.06
CA ALA A 99 -2.33 -3.90 11.72
C ALA A 99 -2.12 -3.72 10.20
N GLY A 100 -1.50 -4.70 9.54
CA GLY A 100 -1.40 -4.75 8.08
C GLY A 100 -2.75 -4.81 7.37
N PHE A 101 -3.64 -5.69 7.82
CA PHE A 101 -4.99 -5.78 7.24
C PHE A 101 -5.81 -4.50 7.46
N VAL A 102 -5.85 -3.98 8.69
CA VAL A 102 -6.58 -2.75 9.02
C VAL A 102 -6.00 -1.55 8.25
N GLY A 103 -4.67 -1.46 8.17
CA GLY A 103 -4.01 -0.42 7.39
C GLY A 103 -4.32 -0.53 5.89
N LEU A 104 -4.40 -1.74 5.33
CA LEU A 104 -4.79 -1.95 3.92
C LEU A 104 -6.23 -1.49 3.69
N CYS A 105 -7.16 -1.82 4.59
CA CYS A 105 -8.52 -1.31 4.55
C CYS A 105 -8.57 0.22 4.60
N GLY A 106 -7.71 0.84 5.42
CA GLY A 106 -7.52 2.29 5.43
C GLY A 106 -6.99 2.84 4.11
N PHE A 107 -6.02 2.18 3.49
CA PHE A 107 -5.44 2.54 2.19
C PHE A 107 -6.42 2.41 1.02
N LEU A 108 -7.40 1.51 1.09
CA LEU A 108 -8.45 1.40 0.09
C LEU A 108 -9.30 2.67 -0.03
N VAL A 109 -9.49 3.43 1.05
CA VAL A 109 -10.29 4.65 1.05
C VAL A 109 -9.73 5.71 0.09
N PRO A 110 -8.47 6.19 0.24
CA PRO A 110 -7.89 7.14 -0.69
C PRO A 110 -7.72 6.56 -2.10
N LEU A 111 -7.47 5.25 -2.25
CA LEU A 111 -7.34 4.61 -3.57
C LEU A 111 -8.66 4.65 -4.37
N LEU A 112 -9.77 4.28 -3.73
CA LEU A 112 -11.10 4.31 -4.36
C LEU A 112 -11.57 5.76 -4.59
N ALA A 113 -11.22 6.67 -3.68
CA ALA A 113 -11.49 8.10 -3.84
C ALA A 113 -10.72 8.70 -5.03
N LEU A 114 -9.44 8.35 -5.19
CA LEU A 114 -8.63 8.71 -6.37
C LEU A 114 -9.24 8.14 -7.65
N ARG A 115 -9.61 6.87 -7.66
CA ARG A 115 -10.25 6.23 -8.82
C ARG A 115 -11.55 6.94 -9.23
N ARG A 116 -12.34 7.40 -8.25
CA ARG A 116 -13.53 8.22 -8.50
C ARG A 116 -13.19 9.63 -8.97
N SER A 117 -12.15 10.27 -8.45
CA SER A 117 -11.79 11.62 -8.87
C SER A 117 -11.28 11.65 -10.31
N VAL A 118 -10.60 10.59 -10.76
CA VAL A 118 -10.15 10.44 -12.15
C VAL A 118 -11.17 9.75 -13.06
N ALA A 119 -12.44 9.64 -12.63
CA ALA A 119 -13.47 8.92 -13.40
C ALA A 119 -13.65 9.50 -14.82
N ASP A 120 -13.53 10.82 -14.95
CA ASP A 120 -13.64 11.57 -16.20
C ASP A 120 -12.34 11.57 -17.02
N ASP A 121 -11.22 11.10 -16.45
CA ASP A 121 -9.92 11.02 -17.11
C ASP A 121 -9.60 9.58 -17.52
N VAL A 122 -10.09 9.18 -18.70
CA VAL A 122 -10.02 7.80 -19.20
C VAL A 122 -8.58 7.22 -19.16
N PRO A 123 -7.52 7.94 -19.59
CA PRO A 123 -6.14 7.47 -19.44
C PRO A 123 -5.73 7.22 -17.99
N ALA A 124 -6.00 8.14 -17.07
CA ALA A 124 -5.64 7.99 -15.66
C ALA A 124 -6.41 6.82 -15.01
N ARG A 125 -7.70 6.71 -15.32
CA ARG A 125 -8.56 5.61 -14.88
C ARG A 125 -8.07 4.25 -15.37
N ARG A 126 -7.66 4.16 -16.65
CA ARG A 126 -7.11 2.92 -17.23
C ARG A 126 -5.77 2.54 -16.61
N ALA A 127 -4.92 3.53 -16.31
CA ALA A 127 -3.65 3.28 -15.62
C ALA A 127 -3.86 2.76 -14.19
N LEU A 128 -4.83 3.31 -13.45
CA LEU A 128 -5.18 2.90 -12.08
C LEU A 128 -5.93 1.57 -11.97
N ALA A 129 -6.67 1.18 -13.01
CA ALA A 129 -7.50 -0.03 -13.01
C ALA A 129 -6.72 -1.32 -12.68
N PRO A 130 -5.58 -1.65 -13.33
CA PRO A 130 -4.85 -2.87 -13.04
C PRO A 130 -4.28 -2.87 -11.62
N TYR A 131 -3.76 -1.73 -11.13
CA TYR A 131 -3.29 -1.63 -9.75
C TYR A 131 -4.44 -1.81 -8.75
N THR A 132 -5.58 -1.17 -8.97
CA THR A 132 -6.76 -1.34 -8.10
C THR A 132 -7.26 -2.79 -8.09
N ALA A 133 -7.26 -3.45 -9.25
CA ALA A 133 -7.64 -4.85 -9.37
C ALA A 133 -6.67 -5.75 -8.59
N TYR A 134 -5.35 -5.50 -8.69
CA TYR A 134 -4.34 -6.21 -7.91
C TYR A 134 -4.58 -6.07 -6.40
N VAL A 135 -4.81 -4.85 -5.90
CA VAL A 135 -5.05 -4.63 -4.47
C VAL A 135 -6.30 -5.37 -3.97
N LEU A 136 -7.39 -5.34 -4.75
CA LEU A 136 -8.65 -5.99 -4.37
C LEU A 136 -8.62 -7.51 -4.50
N LEU A 137 -8.02 -8.03 -5.56
CA LEU A 137 -8.05 -9.46 -5.89
C LEU A 137 -6.90 -10.23 -5.26
N TYR A 138 -5.77 -9.58 -4.97
CA TYR A 138 -4.58 -10.22 -4.42
C TYR A 138 -4.25 -9.71 -3.02
N ASP A 139 -3.99 -8.40 -2.83
CA ASP A 139 -3.52 -7.90 -1.53
C ASP A 139 -4.54 -8.12 -0.40
N LEU A 140 -5.82 -7.94 -0.70
CA LEU A 140 -6.89 -8.07 0.30
C LEU A 140 -7.10 -9.52 0.75
N PRO A 141 -7.24 -10.52 -0.15
CA PRO A 141 -7.23 -11.93 0.26
C PRO A 141 -5.92 -12.37 0.91
N TRP A 142 -4.78 -11.85 0.43
CA TRP A 142 -3.46 -12.18 0.97
C TRP A 142 -3.29 -11.67 2.39
N THR A 143 -3.55 -10.38 2.67
CA THR A 143 -3.46 -9.80 4.02
C THR A 143 -4.47 -10.43 4.97
N HIS A 144 -5.68 -10.72 4.51
CA HIS A 144 -6.69 -11.43 5.31
C HIS A 144 -6.21 -12.86 5.64
N ARG A 145 -5.65 -13.59 4.68
CA ARG A 145 -5.10 -14.94 4.95
C ARG A 145 -3.89 -14.88 5.87
N LEU A 146 -3.02 -13.90 5.71
CA LEU A 146 -1.85 -13.67 6.57
C LEU A 146 -2.28 -13.40 8.01
N TRP A 147 -3.34 -12.60 8.20
CA TRP A 147 -3.94 -12.37 9.52
C TRP A 147 -4.54 -13.65 10.10
N ARG A 148 -5.27 -14.45 9.32
CA ARG A 148 -5.84 -15.71 9.81
C ARG A 148 -4.80 -16.78 10.15
N LEU A 149 -3.66 -16.80 9.44
CA LEU A 149 -2.56 -17.73 9.71
C LEU A 149 -1.71 -17.31 10.91
N ASN A 150 -1.71 -16.01 11.23
CA ASN A 150 -0.97 -15.45 12.35
C ASN A 150 -1.94 -14.65 13.23
N PRO A 151 -2.93 -15.33 13.86
CA PRO A 151 -3.73 -14.67 14.88
C PRO A 151 -2.78 -14.16 15.96
N ALA A 152 -2.93 -12.91 16.39
CA ALA A 152 -2.18 -12.40 17.52
C ALA A 152 -2.32 -13.41 18.68
N PRO A 153 -1.26 -13.68 19.46
CA PRO A 153 -1.38 -14.59 20.59
C PRO A 153 -2.59 -14.13 21.39
N VAL A 154 -3.62 -14.99 21.40
CA VAL A 154 -4.76 -14.81 22.28
C VAL A 154 -4.11 -14.62 23.63
N ARG A 155 -4.20 -13.42 24.21
CA ARG A 155 -4.02 -13.27 25.65
C ARG A 155 -5.05 -14.23 26.21
N ARG A 156 -4.64 -15.47 26.50
CA ARG A 156 -5.36 -16.38 27.36
C ARG A 156 -5.44 -15.58 28.64
N ARG A 157 -6.57 -14.91 28.80
CA ARG A 157 -7.01 -14.36 30.07
C ARG A 157 -6.96 -15.59 30.97
N THR A 158 -5.91 -15.67 31.78
CA THR A 158 -5.78 -16.68 32.82
C THR A 158 -7.03 -16.52 33.66
N ALA A 159 -8.00 -17.38 33.42
CA ALA A 159 -9.03 -17.67 34.38
C ALA A 159 -8.27 -18.36 35.53
N SER A 160 -7.79 -17.55 36.47
CA SER A 160 -7.54 -18.03 37.82
C SER A 160 -8.91 -18.20 38.48
N THR A 161 -9.49 -19.37 38.26
CA THR A 161 -10.43 -19.97 39.20
C THR A 161 -9.61 -20.84 40.15
N GLY A 162 -9.92 -20.79 41.45
CA GLY A 162 -9.24 -21.51 42.52
C GLY A 162 -9.07 -20.56 43.70
N ASP A 163 -10.10 -20.39 44.53
CA ASP A 163 -10.48 -21.25 45.67
C ASP A 163 -9.78 -20.78 46.96
#